data_AF-A0A6H9YCF0-F1
#
_entry.id   AF-A0A6H9YCF0-F1
#
_cell.length_a   1.000
_cell.length_b   1.000
_cell.length_c   1.000
_cell.angle_alpha   90.00
_cell.angle_beta   90.00
_cell.angle_gamma   90.00
#
_symmetry.space_group_name_H-M   'P 1'
#
loop_
_entity.id
_entity.type
_entity.pdbx_description
1 polymer ?
#
loop_
_entity_poly.entity_id
_entity_poly.type
_entity_poly.pdbx_seq_one_letter_code
_entity_poly.pdbx_strand_id
1 'polypeptide(L)'
;MPLPPSGEQALPSVPPGSSGQNWHRFHYPVGAFLVAYGITGLAGAAIGWGERRDEVAGYLGAGVATPLLAVVKVIEALLLLIAVAGLVRRRDVWFLPAITGWIAGFGIFCVLDVVKGKWAAFLEHGAYLLLFLVLLVLTYGLSVKARVGDRRQPAPAEAVPPPSSGPPGSTPAPRPGGLTRTQELALAAINRWQRGAPPPPPPPRPPDAPQGPTG
;
A
#
# COMPACT_ATOMS: atom_id res chain seq x y z
N MET A 1 -49.12 -34.43 -5.42
CA MET A 1 -47.90 -34.19 -6.22
C MET A 1 -46.95 -33.34 -5.38
N PRO A 2 -45.72 -33.81 -5.10
CA PRO A 2 -44.73 -33.03 -4.38
C PRO A 2 -44.03 -32.04 -5.34
N LEU A 3 -43.86 -30.79 -4.90
CA LEU A 3 -43.08 -29.77 -5.61
C LEU A 3 -41.58 -30.10 -5.54
N PRO A 4 -40.80 -29.87 -6.60
CA PRO A 4 -39.35 -30.05 -6.56
C PRO A 4 -38.71 -29.01 -5.62
N PRO A 5 -37.61 -29.35 -4.93
CA PRO A 5 -36.92 -28.43 -4.05
C PRO A 5 -36.33 -27.28 -4.87
N SER A 6 -36.63 -26.05 -4.43
CA SER A 6 -36.02 -24.83 -4.94
C SER A 6 -34.51 -24.95 -4.85
N GLY A 7 -33.84 -25.05 -6.00
CA GLY A 7 -32.39 -25.06 -6.08
C GLY A 7 -31.84 -23.80 -5.45
N GLU A 8 -31.05 -23.96 -4.39
CA GLU A 8 -30.16 -22.91 -3.89
C GLU A 8 -29.30 -22.44 -5.08
N GLN A 9 -29.62 -21.27 -5.61
CA GLN A 9 -28.73 -20.56 -6.52
C GLN A 9 -27.45 -20.29 -5.74
N ALA A 10 -26.44 -21.13 -5.98
CA ALA A 10 -25.07 -20.85 -5.57
C ALA A 10 -24.72 -19.48 -6.15
N LEU A 11 -24.66 -18.47 -5.26
CA LEU A 11 -24.16 -17.15 -5.61
C LEU A 11 -22.82 -17.33 -6.32
N PRO A 12 -22.52 -16.57 -7.39
CA PRO A 12 -21.21 -16.60 -7.99
C PRO A 12 -20.19 -16.30 -6.88
N SER A 13 -19.38 -17.31 -6.55
CA SER A 13 -18.24 -17.16 -5.68
C SER A 13 -17.31 -16.16 -6.36
N VAL A 14 -17.36 -14.90 -5.90
CA VAL A 14 -16.33 -13.91 -6.23
C VAL A 14 -15.02 -14.60 -5.88
N PRO A 15 -14.14 -14.93 -6.85
CA PRO A 15 -12.84 -15.48 -6.50
C PRO A 15 -12.24 -14.51 -5.51
N PRO A 16 -11.62 -14.96 -4.41
CA PRO A 16 -10.97 -14.04 -3.48
C PRO A 16 -10.03 -13.22 -4.34
N GLY A 17 -10.43 -11.97 -4.62
CA GLY A 17 -9.60 -11.04 -5.33
C GLY A 17 -8.29 -11.02 -4.55
N SER A 18 -7.18 -10.85 -5.25
CA SER A 18 -5.86 -10.63 -4.66
C SER A 18 -5.85 -9.36 -3.81
N SER A 19 -6.66 -9.33 -2.76
CA SER A 19 -6.68 -8.30 -1.75
C SER A 19 -5.49 -8.59 -0.85
N GLY A 20 -4.40 -7.88 -1.09
CA GLY A 20 -3.60 -7.45 0.05
C GLY A 20 -2.18 -7.97 0.13
N GLN A 21 -1.40 -7.84 -0.94
CA GLN A 21 0.04 -7.64 -0.78
C GLN A 21 0.49 -6.36 -1.49
N ASN A 22 0.13 -5.20 -0.93
CA ASN A 22 0.81 -3.92 -1.22
C ASN A 22 2.23 -3.91 -0.61
N TRP A 23 2.96 -5.02 -0.67
CA TRP A 23 4.23 -5.19 0.03
C TRP A 23 5.36 -5.42 -0.96
N HIS A 24 6.08 -4.35 -1.27
CA HIS A 24 7.33 -4.45 -2.01
C HIS A 24 8.49 -4.88 -1.10
N ARG A 25 9.43 -5.71 -1.56
CA ARG A 25 10.63 -6.11 -0.79
C ARG A 25 11.47 -4.95 -0.24
N PHE A 26 11.38 -3.77 -0.85
CA PHE A 26 12.07 -2.56 -0.39
C PHE A 26 11.42 -1.91 0.84
N HIS A 27 10.27 -2.43 1.32
CA HIS A 27 9.69 -2.03 2.60
C HIS A 27 10.45 -2.60 3.80
N TYR A 28 11.21 -3.69 3.64
CA TYR A 28 12.03 -4.26 4.71
C TYR A 28 13.09 -3.29 5.24
N PRO A 29 13.95 -2.65 4.41
CA PRO A 29 14.93 -1.70 4.92
C PRO A 29 14.27 -0.47 5.56
N VAL A 30 13.15 0.02 5.01
CA VAL A 30 12.39 1.13 5.60
C VAL A 30 11.87 0.76 6.99
N GLY A 31 11.21 -0.39 7.11
CA GLY A 31 10.71 -0.89 8.39
C GLY A 31 11.83 -1.16 9.40
N ALA A 32 12.93 -1.77 8.96
CA ALA A 32 14.09 -2.03 9.82
C ALA A 32 14.71 -0.73 10.34
N PHE A 33 14.85 0.29 9.48
CA PHE A 33 15.30 1.62 9.89
C PHE A 33 14.36 2.23 10.93
N LEU A 34 13.05 2.24 10.70
CA LEU A 34 12.07 2.79 11.65
C LEU A 34 12.14 2.10 13.02
N VAL A 35 12.29 0.79 13.02
CA VAL A 35 12.40 -0.01 14.25
C VAL A 35 13.71 0.30 14.98
N ALA A 36 14.84 0.26 14.27
CA ALA A 36 16.14 0.56 14.87
C ALA A 36 16.20 1.99 15.42
N TYR A 37 15.68 2.95 14.66
CA TYR A 37 15.58 4.35 15.05
C TYR A 37 14.70 4.52 16.30
N GLY A 38 13.51 3.94 16.33
CA GLY A 38 12.62 4.01 17.49
C GLY A 38 13.21 3.36 18.74
N ILE A 39 13.85 2.19 18.60
CA ILE A 39 14.56 1.54 19.72
C ILE A 39 15.69 2.43 20.24
N THR A 40 16.51 2.97 19.35
CA THR A 40 17.64 3.84 19.73
C THR A 40 17.15 5.11 20.42
N GLY A 41 16.06 5.71 19.92
CA GLY A 41 15.43 6.87 20.53
C GLY A 41 14.90 6.59 21.94
N LEU A 42 14.25 5.45 22.16
CA LEU A 42 13.77 5.03 23.48
C LEU A 42 14.90 4.63 24.43
N ALA A 43 15.94 3.97 23.94
CA ALA A 43 17.11 3.59 24.73
C ALA A 43 17.91 4.84 25.15
N GLY A 44 18.20 5.73 24.20
CA GLY A 44 18.80 7.03 24.46
C GLY A 44 17.96 7.81 25.47
N ALA A 45 16.65 7.87 25.21
CA ALA A 45 15.53 8.03 26.14
C ALA A 45 15.84 7.78 27.62
N ALA A 46 15.91 6.49 27.92
CA ALA A 46 16.07 5.95 29.26
C ALA A 46 17.44 6.31 29.87
N ILE A 47 18.51 6.29 29.07
CA ILE A 47 19.86 6.58 29.53
C ILE A 47 19.99 8.05 29.97
N GLY A 48 19.54 8.98 29.12
CA GLY A 48 19.60 10.43 29.36
C GLY A 48 18.30 11.00 29.94
N TRP A 49 17.58 10.25 30.77
CA TRP A 49 16.26 10.68 31.24
C TRP A 49 16.31 11.97 32.07
N GLY A 50 17.29 12.08 32.97
CA GLY A 50 17.48 13.25 33.84
C GLY A 50 17.73 14.52 33.05
N GLU A 51 18.72 14.49 32.14
CA GLU A 51 19.09 15.62 31.28
C GLU A 51 17.91 16.13 30.45
N ARG A 52 17.13 15.21 29.85
CA ARG A 52 15.95 15.58 29.08
C ARG A 52 14.84 16.15 29.94
N ARG A 53 14.64 15.61 31.14
CA ARG A 53 13.68 16.17 32.10
C ARG A 53 14.08 17.59 32.47
N ASP A 54 15.36 17.84 32.75
CA ASP A 54 15.86 19.15 33.13
C ASP A 54 15.75 20.15 31.97
N GLU A 55 16.01 19.71 30.74
CA GLU A 55 15.78 20.50 29.54
C GLU A 55 14.29 20.90 29.41
N VAL A 56 13.36 19.94 29.49
CA VAL A 56 11.92 20.22 29.42
C VAL A 56 11.47 21.11 30.58
N ALA A 57 12.03 20.92 31.77
CA ALA A 57 11.76 21.78 32.93
C ALA A 57 12.21 23.23 32.69
N GLY A 58 13.32 23.43 31.97
CA GLY A 58 13.76 24.75 31.52
C GLY A 58 12.78 25.44 30.57
N TYR A 59 11.97 24.66 29.83
CA TYR A 59 10.95 25.21 28.91
C TYR A 59 9.59 25.43 29.56
N LEU A 60 9.13 24.51 30.41
CA LEU A 60 7.73 24.41 30.84
C LEU A 60 7.55 24.34 32.36
N GLY A 61 8.64 24.38 33.12
CA GLY A 61 8.65 24.24 34.57
C GLY A 61 8.73 22.77 35.01
N ALA A 62 9.33 22.56 36.19
CA ALA A 62 9.65 21.24 36.72
C ALA A 62 8.42 20.34 36.96
N GLY A 63 7.27 20.93 37.30
CA GLY A 63 6.04 20.20 37.59
C GLY A 63 5.42 19.51 36.37
N VAL A 64 5.59 20.07 35.17
CA VAL A 64 5.00 19.54 33.92
C VAL A 64 6.01 18.71 33.12
N ALA A 65 7.31 18.89 33.37
CA ALA A 65 8.36 18.24 32.59
C ALA A 65 8.27 16.72 32.57
N THR A 66 8.07 16.09 33.74
CA THR A 66 7.98 14.63 33.84
C THR A 66 6.74 14.06 33.14
N PRO A 67 5.50 14.53 33.43
CA PRO A 67 4.32 13.98 32.76
C PRO A 67 4.34 14.25 31.25
N LEU A 68 4.83 15.40 30.80
CA LEU A 68 4.95 15.66 29.36
C LEU A 68 5.96 14.72 28.70
N LEU A 69 7.15 14.57 29.28
CA LEU A 69 8.17 13.68 28.75
C LEU A 69 7.66 12.23 28.68
N ALA A 70 6.92 11.78 29.71
CA ALA A 70 6.27 10.48 29.71
C ALA A 70 5.27 10.33 28.55
N VAL A 71 4.40 11.33 28.32
CA VAL A 71 3.45 11.31 27.20
C VAL A 71 4.17 11.23 25.85
N VAL A 72 5.23 12.02 25.66
CA VAL A 72 6.05 11.97 24.43
C VAL A 72 6.62 10.57 24.23
N LYS A 73 7.14 9.91 25.28
CA LYS A 73 7.67 8.54 25.16
C LYS A 73 6.62 7.47 24.94
N VAL A 74 5.42 7.65 25.48
CA VAL A 74 4.28 6.78 25.13
C VAL A 74 3.96 6.91 23.64
N ILE A 75 3.93 8.13 23.09
CA ILE A 75 3.69 8.35 21.66
C ILE A 75 4.81 7.71 20.83
N GLU A 76 6.07 7.95 21.15
CA GLU A 76 7.21 7.33 20.46
C GLU A 76 7.15 5.79 20.48
N ALA A 77 6.80 5.21 21.63
CA ALA A 77 6.63 3.76 21.76
C ALA A 77 5.48 3.24 20.89
N LEU A 78 4.34 3.96 20.83
CA LEU A 78 3.23 3.62 19.94
C LEU A 78 3.64 3.68 18.46
N LEU A 79 4.39 4.70 18.05
CA LEU A 79 4.90 4.81 16.67
C LEU A 79 5.84 3.64 16.34
N LEU A 80 6.71 3.24 17.26
CA LEU A 80 7.56 2.06 17.12
C LEU A 80 6.72 0.78 16.98
N LEU A 81 5.71 0.58 17.85
CA LEU A 81 4.83 -0.58 17.79
C LEU A 81 4.06 -0.66 16.48
N ILE A 82 3.60 0.48 15.96
CA ILE A 82 2.95 0.59 14.65
C ILE A 82 3.91 0.18 13.53
N ALA A 83 5.17 0.65 13.57
CA ALA A 83 6.19 0.26 12.60
C ALA A 83 6.48 -1.25 12.65
N VAL A 84 6.63 -1.83 13.86
CA VAL A 84 6.80 -3.28 14.04
C VAL A 84 5.59 -4.03 13.51
N ALA A 85 4.37 -3.58 13.81
CA ALA A 85 3.14 -4.20 13.31
C ALA A 85 3.06 -4.16 11.78
N GLY A 86 3.46 -3.04 11.16
CA GLY A 86 3.56 -2.92 9.71
C GLY A 86 4.55 -3.90 9.08
N LEU A 87 5.70 -4.07 9.72
CA LEU A 87 6.75 -5.00 9.28
C LEU A 87 6.32 -6.47 9.41
N VAL A 88 5.75 -6.85 10.56
CA VAL A 88 5.28 -8.22 10.84
C VAL A 88 4.08 -8.57 9.96
N ARG A 89 3.12 -7.66 9.83
CA ARG A 89 1.91 -7.87 9.00
C ARG A 89 2.17 -7.70 7.50
N ARG A 90 3.36 -7.25 7.11
CA ARG A 90 3.75 -6.95 5.73
C ARG A 90 2.72 -6.04 5.04
N ARG A 91 2.33 -4.97 5.73
CA ARG A 91 1.35 -3.99 5.25
C ARG A 91 1.93 -2.58 5.33
N ASP A 92 2.21 -2.02 4.16
CA ASP A 92 2.74 -0.66 3.94
C ASP A 92 1.91 0.44 4.60
N VAL A 93 0.58 0.29 4.66
CA VAL A 93 -0.34 1.27 5.26
C VAL A 93 -0.01 1.62 6.71
N TRP A 94 0.62 0.71 7.46
CA TRP A 94 1.01 0.95 8.86
C TRP A 94 2.25 1.84 8.98
N PHE A 95 3.09 1.95 7.94
CA PHE A 95 4.24 2.85 7.98
C PHE A 95 3.84 4.32 7.86
N LEU A 96 2.71 4.62 7.22
CA LEU A 96 2.21 5.99 7.09
C LEU A 96 2.05 6.69 8.45
N PRO A 97 1.22 6.19 9.40
CA PRO A 97 1.06 6.84 10.69
C PRO A 97 2.38 6.94 11.47
N ALA A 98 3.24 5.92 11.41
CA ALA A 98 4.55 5.94 12.06
C ALA A 98 5.44 7.07 11.51
N ILE A 99 5.62 7.13 10.18
CA ILE A 99 6.44 8.14 9.51
C ILE A 99 5.87 9.54 9.72
N THR A 100 4.55 9.71 9.57
CA THR A 100 3.92 11.03 9.80
C THR A 100 4.06 11.49 11.24
N GLY A 101 4.02 10.58 12.22
CA GLY A 101 4.23 10.91 13.62
C GLY A 101 5.65 11.44 13.87
N TRP A 102 6.66 10.79 13.29
CA TRP A 102 8.04 11.27 13.38
C TRP A 102 8.24 12.62 12.68
N ILE A 103 7.67 12.81 11.49
CA ILE A 103 7.69 14.09 10.77
C ILE A 103 7.08 15.21 11.63
N ALA A 104 5.92 14.97 12.24
CA ALA A 104 5.27 15.94 13.10
C ALA A 104 6.14 16.30 14.32
N GLY A 105 6.75 15.30 14.97
CA GLY A 105 7.66 15.51 16.09
C GLY A 105 8.86 16.39 15.71
N PHE A 106 9.57 16.05 14.63
CA PHE A 106 10.70 16.86 14.15
C PHE A 106 10.28 18.24 13.67
N GLY A 107 9.12 18.37 13.04
CA GLY A 107 8.57 19.67 12.63
C GLY A 107 8.37 20.60 13.82
N ILE A 108 7.83 20.09 14.93
CA ILE A 108 7.69 20.86 16.18
C ILE A 108 9.06 21.27 16.73
N PHE A 109 10.03 20.35 16.77
CA PHE A 109 11.39 20.67 17.24
C PHE A 109 12.08 21.73 16.37
N CYS A 110 12.00 21.63 15.04
CA CYS A 110 12.54 22.64 14.14
C CYS A 110 11.97 24.04 14.42
N VAL A 111 10.66 24.15 14.65
CA VAL A 111 10.02 25.43 15.00
C VAL A 111 10.57 25.95 16.33
N LEU A 112 10.69 25.09 17.35
CA LEU A 112 11.23 25.46 18.65
C LEU A 112 12.69 25.93 18.56
N ASP A 113 13.51 25.27 17.74
CA ASP A 113 14.92 25.64 17.58
C ASP A 113 15.10 26.99 16.91
N VAL A 114 14.31 27.29 15.87
CA VAL A 114 14.33 28.60 15.20
C VAL A 114 13.91 29.69 16.19
N VAL A 115 12.81 29.48 16.92
CA VAL A 115 12.32 30.44 17.94
C VAL A 115 13.36 30.68 19.04
N LYS A 116 14.15 29.65 19.39
CA LYS A 116 15.18 29.72 20.43
C LYS A 116 16.57 30.09 19.91
N GLY A 117 16.74 30.29 18.60
CA GLY A 117 18.03 30.60 17.97
C GLY A 117 19.05 29.45 18.02
N LYS A 118 18.61 28.21 18.25
CA LYS A 118 19.46 27.00 18.32
C LYS A 118 19.76 26.47 16.92
N TRP A 119 20.54 27.20 16.12
CA TRP A 119 20.81 26.84 14.71
C TRP A 119 21.45 25.46 14.50
N ALA A 120 22.31 25.02 15.41
CA ALA A 120 22.92 23.69 15.33
C ALA A 120 21.85 22.58 15.51
N ALA A 121 20.99 22.71 16.52
CA ALA A 121 19.88 21.77 16.75
C ALA A 121 18.86 21.81 15.59
N PHE A 122 18.58 23.00 15.06
CA PHE A 122 17.73 23.16 13.89
C PHE A 122 18.24 22.38 12.68
N LEU A 123 19.55 22.44 12.39
CA LEU A 123 20.14 21.69 11.28
C LEU A 123 20.03 20.18 11.51
N GLU A 124 20.25 19.72 12.73
CA GLU A 124 20.11 18.31 13.09
C GLU A 124 18.67 17.83 12.94
N HIS A 125 17.70 18.48 13.59
CA HIS A 125 16.29 18.13 13.49
C HIS A 125 15.76 18.30 12.06
N GLY A 126 16.23 19.31 11.33
CA GLY A 126 15.89 19.54 9.93
C GLY A 126 16.39 18.43 9.01
N ALA A 127 17.61 17.92 9.25
CA ALA A 127 18.15 16.78 8.51
C ALA A 127 17.33 15.51 8.74
N TYR A 128 16.95 15.22 10.00
CA TYR A 128 16.05 14.11 10.30
C TYR A 128 14.67 14.30 9.67
N LEU A 129 14.08 15.50 9.76
CA LEU A 129 12.80 15.81 9.12
C LEU A 129 12.85 15.51 7.61
N LEU A 130 13.91 15.95 6.93
CA LEU A 130 14.11 15.70 5.50
C LEU A 130 14.24 14.20 5.22
N LEU A 131 15.02 13.47 6.03
CA LEU A 131 15.15 12.02 5.92
C LEU A 131 13.79 11.32 6.03
N PHE A 132 12.97 11.68 7.01
CA PHE A 132 11.64 11.09 7.17
C PHE A 132 10.68 11.47 6.03
N LEU A 133 10.78 12.67 5.46
CA LEU A 133 10.04 13.05 4.25
C LEU A 133 10.45 12.20 3.04
N VAL A 134 11.75 11.96 2.86
CA VAL A 134 12.26 11.07 1.81
C VAL A 134 11.73 9.65 2.02
N LEU A 135 11.73 9.13 3.26
CA LEU A 135 11.16 7.83 3.60
C LEU A 135 9.66 7.75 3.29
N LEU A 136 8.90 8.83 3.53
CA LEU A 136 7.49 8.92 3.19
C LEU A 136 7.28 8.79 1.68
N VAL A 137 8.03 9.56 0.90
CA VAL A 137 7.98 9.52 -0.57
C VAL A 137 8.36 8.15 -1.10
N LEU A 138 9.42 7.53 -0.56
CA LEU A 138 9.84 6.18 -0.94
C LEU A 138 8.77 5.15 -0.62
N THR A 139 8.19 5.18 0.58
CA THR A 139 7.13 4.26 1.00
C THR A 139 5.93 4.40 0.08
N TYR A 140 5.46 5.63 -0.14
CA TYR A 140 4.33 5.90 -1.04
C TYR A 140 4.62 5.47 -2.49
N GLY A 141 5.80 5.80 -3.02
CA GLY A 141 6.21 5.42 -4.36
C GLY A 141 6.30 3.90 -4.56
N LEU A 142 6.81 3.18 -3.56
CA LEU A 142 6.84 1.72 -3.55
C LEU A 142 5.44 1.10 -3.50
N SER A 143 4.53 1.68 -2.70
CA SER A 143 3.12 1.29 -2.66
C SER A 143 2.42 1.47 -4.01
N VAL A 144 2.65 2.59 -4.70
CA VAL A 144 2.10 2.83 -6.04
C VAL A 144 2.67 1.82 -7.05
N LYS A 145 3.98 1.58 -7.02
CA LYS A 145 4.63 0.61 -7.92
C LYS A 145 4.11 -0.81 -7.73
N ALA A 146 3.91 -1.25 -6.48
CA ALA A 146 3.35 -2.57 -6.18
C ALA A 146 1.94 -2.72 -6.81
N ARG A 147 1.08 -1.71 -6.64
CA ARG A 147 -0.29 -1.71 -7.19
C ARG A 147 -0.34 -1.71 -8.72
N VAL A 148 0.62 -1.04 -9.39
CA VAL A 148 0.72 -1.03 -10.86
C VAL A 148 1.30 -2.34 -11.40
N GLY A 149 2.24 -2.95 -10.68
CA GLY A 149 2.82 -4.25 -11.03
C GLY A 149 1.80 -5.38 -10.98
N ASP A 150 1.00 -5.45 -9.90
CA ASP A 150 -0.03 -6.49 -9.73
C ASP A 150 -1.12 -6.42 -10.80
N ARG A 151 -1.46 -5.22 -11.30
CA ARG A 151 -2.43 -5.04 -12.40
C ARG A 151 -1.92 -5.51 -13.76
N ARG A 152 -0.59 -5.55 -13.95
CA ARG A 152 0.04 -5.98 -15.20
C ARG A 152 0.31 -7.47 -15.26
N GLN A 153 0.22 -8.17 -14.14
CA GLN A 153 0.44 -9.61 -14.13
C GLN A 153 -0.85 -10.28 -14.60
N PRO A 154 -0.91 -10.83 -15.84
CA PRO A 154 -2.05 -11.62 -16.25
C PRO A 154 -2.16 -12.79 -15.27
N ALA A 155 -3.36 -13.02 -14.75
CA ALA A 155 -3.64 -14.24 -14.01
C ALA A 155 -3.12 -15.43 -14.82
N PRO A 156 -2.46 -16.43 -14.20
CA PRO A 156 -2.19 -17.68 -14.90
C PRO A 156 -3.53 -18.12 -15.47
N ALA A 157 -3.60 -18.29 -16.79
CA ALA A 157 -4.78 -18.82 -17.45
C ALA A 157 -5.06 -20.16 -16.79
N GLU A 158 -5.99 -20.15 -15.83
CA GLU A 158 -6.58 -21.33 -15.25
C GLU A 158 -7.05 -22.14 -16.46
N ALA A 159 -6.46 -23.33 -16.62
CA ALA A 159 -6.66 -24.17 -17.78
C ALA A 159 -8.16 -24.28 -18.04
N VAL A 160 -8.62 -23.62 -19.09
CA VAL A 160 -9.98 -23.77 -19.60
C VAL A 160 -10.15 -25.27 -19.85
N PRO A 161 -11.01 -26.00 -19.10
CA PRO A 161 -11.28 -27.38 -19.44
C PRO A 161 -11.83 -27.40 -20.88
N PRO A 162 -11.36 -28.31 -21.74
CA PRO A 162 -11.77 -28.33 -23.14
C PRO A 162 -13.30 -28.40 -23.24
N PRO A 163 -13.91 -27.74 -24.24
CA PRO A 163 -15.36 -27.72 -24.38
C PRO A 163 -15.87 -29.15 -24.49
N SER A 164 -16.66 -29.57 -23.51
CA SER A 164 -17.40 -30.82 -23.54
C SER A 164 -18.32 -30.80 -24.77
N SER A 165 -18.05 -31.67 -25.72
CA SER A 165 -18.89 -31.96 -26.88
C SER A 165 -20.20 -32.59 -26.42
N GLY A 166 -21.20 -31.74 -26.12
CA GLY A 166 -22.60 -32.14 -25.97
C GLY A 166 -23.26 -32.34 -27.35
N PRO A 167 -24.29 -33.23 -27.46
CA PRO A 167 -24.88 -33.63 -28.73
C PRO A 167 -25.68 -32.49 -29.40
N PRO A 168 -25.80 -32.50 -30.74
CA PRO A 168 -26.42 -31.41 -31.50
C PRO A 168 -27.95 -31.52 -31.38
N GLY A 169 -28.61 -30.55 -30.75
CA GLY A 169 -30.08 -30.57 -30.74
C GLY A 169 -30.85 -29.59 -29.85
N SER A 170 -30.21 -28.66 -29.13
CA SER A 170 -30.94 -27.70 -28.29
C SER A 170 -30.85 -26.28 -28.84
N THR A 171 -31.97 -25.82 -29.38
CA THR A 171 -32.29 -24.41 -29.69
C THR A 171 -31.90 -23.48 -28.55
N PRO A 172 -31.33 -22.28 -28.83
CA PRO A 172 -30.94 -21.35 -27.79
C PRO A 172 -32.19 -20.80 -27.10
N ALA A 173 -32.34 -21.10 -25.81
CA ALA A 173 -33.36 -20.49 -24.97
C ALA A 173 -33.14 -18.97 -24.85
N PRO A 174 -34.20 -18.14 -24.75
CA PRO A 174 -34.06 -16.69 -24.61
C PRO A 174 -33.41 -16.36 -23.26
N ARG A 175 -32.27 -15.66 -23.28
CA ARG A 175 -31.68 -15.09 -22.06
C ARG A 175 -32.64 -14.05 -21.47
N PRO A 176 -33.04 -14.17 -20.19
CA PRO A 176 -33.79 -13.13 -19.53
C PRO A 176 -32.83 -12.00 -19.11
N GLY A 177 -33.12 -10.77 -19.57
CA GLY A 177 -32.49 -9.55 -19.07
C GLY A 177 -31.22 -9.10 -19.81
N GLY A 178 -31.34 -8.77 -21.09
CA GLY A 178 -30.32 -7.99 -21.79
C GLY A 178 -30.27 -6.58 -21.19
N LEU A 179 -29.13 -6.22 -20.60
CA LEU A 179 -28.83 -4.83 -20.23
C LEU A 179 -29.04 -3.96 -21.49
N THR A 180 -29.70 -2.82 -21.34
CA THR A 180 -29.91 -1.90 -22.48
C THR A 180 -28.56 -1.59 -23.13
N ARG A 181 -28.51 -1.37 -24.47
CA ARG A 181 -27.24 -1.06 -25.18
C ARG A 181 -26.41 0.03 -24.48
N THR A 182 -27.07 0.98 -23.83
CA THR A 182 -26.45 2.06 -23.05
C THR A 182 -25.77 1.55 -21.78
N GLN A 183 -26.37 0.58 -21.07
CA GLN A 183 -25.77 -0.06 -19.90
C GLN A 183 -24.59 -0.97 -20.28
N GLU A 184 -24.66 -1.64 -21.43
CA GLU A 184 -23.52 -2.39 -21.96
C GLU A 184 -22.35 -1.45 -22.34
N LEU A 185 -22.64 -0.30 -22.96
CA LEU A 185 -21.65 0.73 -23.26
C LEU A 185 -21.06 1.36 -22.00
N ALA A 186 -21.88 1.63 -20.98
CA ALA A 186 -21.43 2.16 -19.70
C ALA A 186 -20.53 1.16 -18.96
N LEU A 187 -20.93 -0.12 -18.92
CA LEU A 187 -20.10 -1.19 -18.34
C LEU A 187 -18.81 -1.38 -19.14
N ALA A 188 -18.85 -1.31 -20.47
CA ALA A 188 -17.66 -1.38 -21.31
C ALA A 188 -16.72 -0.18 -21.12
N ALA A 189 -17.27 1.02 -20.94
CA ALA A 189 -16.50 2.24 -20.65
C ALA A 189 -15.83 2.17 -19.27
N ILE A 190 -16.56 1.73 -18.23
CA ILE A 190 -16.03 1.53 -16.88
C ILE A 190 -14.95 0.44 -16.89
N ASN A 191 -15.19 -0.70 -17.53
CA ASN A 191 -14.20 -1.76 -17.68
C ASN A 191 -12.97 -1.33 -18.50
N ARG A 192 -13.12 -0.41 -19.44
CA ARG A 192 -11.99 0.15 -20.23
C ARG A 192 -11.17 1.12 -19.39
N TRP A 193 -11.83 1.98 -18.62
CA TRP A 193 -11.16 2.91 -17.71
C TRP A 193 -10.41 2.15 -16.61
N GLN A 194 -11.02 1.10 -16.04
CA GLN A 194 -10.37 0.23 -15.05
C GLN A 194 -9.18 -0.54 -15.62
N ARG A 195 -9.20 -0.89 -16.91
CA ARG A 195 -8.14 -1.67 -17.57
C ARG A 195 -6.93 -0.88 -18.05
N GLY A 196 -6.96 0.46 -17.99
CA GLY A 196 -5.78 1.31 -18.19
C GLY A 196 -5.02 1.09 -19.51
N ALA A 197 -5.41 1.84 -20.54
CA ALA A 197 -4.81 1.94 -21.89
C ALA A 197 -4.91 0.67 -22.79
N PRO A 198 -5.27 0.83 -24.08
CA PRO A 198 -5.29 -0.28 -25.03
C PRO A 198 -3.87 -0.79 -25.32
N PRO A 199 -3.70 -2.10 -25.60
CA PRO A 199 -2.41 -2.66 -25.99
C PRO A 199 -1.92 -2.02 -27.31
N PRO A 200 -0.59 -1.86 -27.50
CA PRO A 200 -0.04 -1.32 -28.74
C PRO A 200 -0.43 -2.21 -29.93
N PRO A 201 -0.63 -1.63 -31.12
CA PRO A 201 -1.00 -2.38 -32.30
C PRO A 201 0.06 -3.44 -32.61
N PRO A 202 -0.34 -4.64 -33.06
CA PRO A 202 0.60 -5.69 -33.41
C PRO A 202 1.53 -5.19 -34.54
N PRO A 203 2.81 -5.61 -34.54
CA PRO A 203 3.75 -5.23 -35.59
C PRO A 203 3.24 -5.71 -36.96
N PRO A 204 3.48 -4.93 -38.04
CA PRO A 204 3.08 -5.31 -39.38
C PRO A 204 3.66 -6.68 -39.74
N ARG A 205 2.78 -7.58 -40.18
CA ARG A 205 3.13 -8.94 -40.56
C ARG A 205 4.08 -8.85 -41.78
N PRO A 206 5.25 -9.51 -41.77
CA PRO A 206 6.13 -9.53 -42.94
C PRO A 206 5.38 -10.11 -44.14
N PRO A 207 5.59 -9.58 -45.36
CA PRO A 207 4.96 -10.12 -46.56
C PRO A 207 5.36 -11.59 -46.75
N ASP A 208 4.36 -12.43 -47.03
CA ASP A 208 4.51 -13.87 -47.21
C ASP A 208 5.62 -14.17 -48.22
N ALA A 209 6.67 -14.87 -47.77
CA ALA A 209 7.71 -15.36 -48.65
C ALA A 209 7.08 -16.40 -49.61
N PRO A 210 7.40 -16.35 -50.92
CA PRO A 210 6.81 -17.25 -51.91
C PRO A 210 7.15 -18.71 -51.58
N GLN A 211 6.12 -19.54 -51.49
CA GLN A 211 6.25 -20.99 -51.36
C GLN A 211 6.98 -21.52 -52.60
N GLY A 212 8.19 -22.03 -52.40
CA GLY A 212 8.95 -22.71 -53.45
C GLY A 212 8.30 -24.03 -53.86
N PRO A 213 8.44 -24.45 -55.13
CA PRO A 213 7.81 -25.66 -55.64
C PRO A 213 8.46 -26.91 -55.02
N THR A 214 7.62 -27.82 -54.53
CA THR A 214 8.01 -29.18 -54.15
C THR A 214 8.38 -29.95 -55.41
N GLY A 215 9.63 -30.40 -55.49
CA GLY A 215 10.08 -31.40 -56.46
C GLY A 215 9.71 -32.82 -56.05
#